data_AF-A0AA96SL16-F1
#
_entry.id   AF-A0AA96SL16-F1
#
_cell.length_a   1.000
_cell.length_b   1.000
_cell.length_c   1.000
_cell.angle_alpha   90.00
_cell.angle_beta   90.00
_cell.angle_gamma   90.00
#
_symmetry.space_group_name_H-M   'P 1'
#
loop_
_entity.id
_entity.type
_entity.pdbx_description
1 polymer ?
#
loop_
_entity_poly.entity_id
_entity_poly.type
_entity_poly.pdbx_seq_one_letter_code
_entity_poly.pdbx_strand_id
1 'polypeptide(L)'
;MYPKEGKEQLFQQLQSIGWSQAALEQVFTGLNNEQGKTLTEERDYLQEAQLFGSPFFQELWQAEETQISRLGAQELLVLAMNLVNMPEELSGNKAETDLLLARIAPNLTPHDRFWKIFSSTLRQAFPADDFSQRDGNQKLKRQLHQFRYVISCQQAQWVRDYYRQTGMTDAEALVSYLKAFPALPYNFQESSRLHNKAYIDKMSSQAIYPDGQASQANIKILIDFHTEFILDQADCFLNIIDPEGASQNGIVNGASFNYGERNRPVNQASHTRYDVKTPAVWDPHFRRLAIENGGRKFKSPQNNRGPLGYRSAKSPYARKGRSAQKQVKAEIARFKKLLNRPSILLRSWAWFRQFWQKFFAQKNTD
;
A
#
# COMPACT_ATOMS: atom_id res chain seq x y z
N MET A 1 25.61 35.25 -1.87
CA MET A 1 26.24 34.81 -3.14
C MET A 1 26.87 33.46 -2.87
N TYR A 2 26.39 32.39 -3.52
CA TYR A 2 26.94 31.05 -3.37
C TYR A 2 28.45 31.06 -3.69
N PRO A 3 29.33 30.47 -2.87
CA PRO A 3 30.64 30.05 -3.37
C PRO A 3 30.39 29.03 -4.47
N LYS A 4 30.82 29.35 -5.69
CA LYS A 4 30.61 28.51 -6.88
C LYS A 4 31.05 27.04 -6.66
N GLU A 5 32.09 26.86 -5.84
CA GLU A 5 32.68 25.56 -5.49
C GLU A 5 31.77 24.66 -4.65
N GLY A 6 31.01 25.19 -3.67
CA GLY A 6 30.13 24.37 -2.81
C GLY A 6 28.92 23.82 -3.56
N LYS A 7 28.35 24.63 -4.47
CA LYS A 7 27.26 24.19 -5.35
C LYS A 7 27.71 23.07 -6.30
N GLU A 8 28.92 23.21 -6.86
CA GLU A 8 29.48 22.24 -7.79
C GLU A 8 29.74 20.89 -7.11
N GLN A 9 30.22 20.90 -5.86
CA GLN A 9 30.40 19.68 -5.06
C GLN A 9 29.07 18.99 -4.74
N LEU A 10 28.03 19.73 -4.31
CA LEU A 10 26.71 19.17 -4.06
C LEU A 10 26.09 18.56 -5.33
N PHE A 11 26.24 19.23 -6.47
CA PHE A 11 25.77 18.71 -7.77
C PHE A 11 26.47 17.39 -8.10
N GLN A 12 27.80 17.34 -7.99
CA GLN A 12 28.57 16.11 -8.23
C GLN A 12 28.10 14.96 -7.33
N GLN A 13 27.81 15.24 -6.05
CA GLN A 13 27.29 14.23 -5.12
C GLN A 13 25.88 13.76 -5.51
N LEU A 14 24.97 14.67 -5.85
CA LEU A 14 23.62 14.30 -6.30
C LEU A 14 23.64 13.54 -7.63
N GLN A 15 24.55 13.88 -8.54
CA GLN A 15 24.78 13.13 -9.78
C GLN A 15 25.34 11.74 -9.51
N SER A 16 26.22 11.59 -8.51
CA SER A 16 26.73 10.28 -8.10
C SER A 16 25.65 9.36 -7.52
N ILE A 17 24.57 9.93 -6.98
CA ILE A 17 23.37 9.21 -6.54
C ILE A 17 22.54 8.76 -7.76
N GLY A 18 22.57 9.53 -8.86
CA GLY A 18 21.90 9.22 -10.12
C GLY A 18 20.99 10.32 -10.66
N TRP A 19 20.91 11.48 -9.99
CA TRP A 19 20.12 12.62 -10.46
C TRP A 19 20.79 13.33 -11.64
N SER A 20 20.03 13.71 -12.65
CA SER A 20 20.54 14.35 -13.86
C SER A 20 20.94 15.80 -13.62
N GLN A 21 21.92 16.27 -14.39
CA GLN A 21 22.33 17.68 -14.38
C GLN A 21 21.13 18.60 -14.66
N ALA A 22 20.27 18.24 -15.61
CA ALA A 22 19.12 19.04 -16.01
C ALA A 22 18.10 19.19 -14.88
N ALA A 23 17.81 18.12 -14.15
CA ALA A 23 16.92 18.17 -12.99
C ALA A 23 17.49 19.05 -11.87
N LEU A 24 18.80 18.93 -11.60
CA LEU A 24 19.48 19.76 -10.61
C LEU A 24 19.48 21.24 -11.01
N GLU A 25 19.78 21.55 -12.26
CA GLU A 25 19.72 22.91 -12.77
C GLU A 25 18.32 23.50 -12.64
N GLN A 26 17.28 22.74 -12.99
CA GLN A 26 15.89 23.17 -12.88
C GLN A 26 15.50 23.47 -11.43
N VAL A 27 15.78 22.56 -10.50
CA VAL A 27 15.42 22.71 -9.07
C VAL A 27 16.20 23.86 -8.44
N PHE A 28 17.51 23.95 -8.66
CA PHE A 28 18.35 24.99 -8.04
C PHE A 28 18.25 26.36 -8.72
N THR A 29 17.76 26.45 -9.96
CA THR A 29 17.42 27.75 -10.57
C THR A 29 16.30 28.43 -9.81
N GLY A 30 15.31 27.67 -9.32
CA GLY A 30 14.25 28.18 -8.45
C GLY A 30 14.72 28.64 -7.07
N LEU A 31 15.82 28.06 -6.56
CA LEU A 31 16.38 28.33 -5.22
C LEU A 31 17.35 29.52 -5.18
N ASN A 32 17.85 29.98 -6.33
CA ASN A 32 18.87 31.04 -6.42
C ASN A 32 18.36 32.47 -6.09
N ASN A 33 17.09 32.64 -5.71
CA ASN A 33 16.51 33.95 -5.40
C ASN A 33 16.58 34.37 -3.92
N GLU A 34 17.01 33.50 -3.00
CA GLU A 34 17.23 33.86 -1.59
C GLU A 34 18.57 33.33 -1.05
N GLN A 35 18.97 33.82 0.12
CA GLN A 35 20.32 33.86 0.70
C GLN A 35 21.12 32.53 0.66
N GLY A 36 22.46 32.66 0.67
CA GLY A 36 23.38 31.52 0.57
C GLY A 36 23.13 30.47 1.65
N LYS A 37 23.18 29.20 1.26
CA LYS A 37 22.84 28.07 2.11
C LYS A 37 23.97 27.67 3.08
N THR A 38 23.59 27.08 4.21
CA THR A 38 24.48 26.56 5.25
C THR A 38 24.93 25.11 4.97
N LEU A 39 26.05 24.67 5.53
CA LEU A 39 26.52 23.26 5.44
C LEU A 39 25.49 22.25 5.98
N THR A 40 24.62 22.67 6.90
CA THR A 40 23.53 21.83 7.41
C THR A 40 22.48 21.60 6.33
N GLU A 41 22.08 22.65 5.60
CA GLU A 41 21.12 22.54 4.51
C GLU A 41 21.65 21.65 3.35
N GLU A 42 22.96 21.66 3.08
CA GLU A 42 23.55 20.76 2.07
C GLU A 42 23.46 19.28 2.46
N ARG A 43 23.72 18.96 3.73
CA ARG A 43 23.57 17.59 4.25
C ARG A 43 22.11 17.16 4.22
N ASP A 44 21.20 18.07 4.54
CA ASP A 44 19.76 17.82 4.49
C ASP A 44 19.32 17.47 3.06
N TYR A 45 19.80 18.20 2.03
CA TYR A 45 19.48 17.87 0.63
C TYR A 45 20.00 16.50 0.19
N LEU A 46 21.23 16.13 0.56
CA LEU A 46 21.76 14.81 0.20
C LEU A 46 20.97 13.69 0.86
N GLN A 47 20.57 13.88 2.11
CA GLN A 47 19.76 12.91 2.84
C GLN A 47 18.35 12.81 2.25
N GLU A 48 17.70 13.94 2.00
CA GLU A 48 16.36 13.97 1.40
C GLU A 48 16.38 13.37 0.00
N ALA A 49 17.36 13.70 -0.84
CA ALA A 49 17.48 13.15 -2.20
C ALA A 49 17.62 11.62 -2.25
N GLN A 50 18.03 10.98 -1.16
CA GLN A 50 18.14 9.52 -1.04
C GLN A 50 16.93 8.87 -0.36
N LEU A 51 16.07 9.66 0.29
CA LEU A 51 14.91 9.18 1.03
C LEU A 51 13.67 9.23 0.13
N PHE A 52 13.11 8.06 -0.19
CA PHE A 52 12.05 7.96 -1.18
C PHE A 52 10.82 8.79 -0.79
N GLY A 53 10.44 9.71 -1.68
CA GLY A 53 9.30 10.60 -1.52
C GLY A 53 9.46 11.67 -0.44
N SER A 54 10.68 11.96 0.02
CA SER A 54 10.95 13.19 0.78
C SER A 54 10.64 14.44 -0.06
N PRO A 55 10.45 15.63 0.56
CA PRO A 55 10.15 16.85 -0.18
C PRO A 55 11.14 17.14 -1.32
N PHE A 56 12.44 17.14 -1.04
CA PHE A 56 13.45 17.39 -2.08
C PHE A 56 13.55 16.27 -3.12
N PHE A 57 13.38 15.00 -2.72
CA PHE A 57 13.26 13.89 -3.67
C PHE A 57 12.11 14.13 -4.65
N GLN A 58 10.95 14.59 -4.18
CA GLN A 58 9.79 14.85 -5.03
C GLN A 58 10.02 16.00 -6.01
N GLU A 59 10.78 17.02 -5.62
CA GLU A 59 11.19 18.12 -6.51
C GLU A 59 12.11 17.62 -7.63
N LEU A 60 13.14 16.85 -7.26
CA LEU A 60 14.06 16.23 -8.23
C LEU A 60 13.30 15.29 -9.18
N TRP A 61 12.41 14.45 -8.64
CA TRP A 61 11.58 13.54 -9.43
C TRP A 61 10.73 14.27 -10.45
N GLN A 62 10.08 15.38 -10.06
CA GLN A 62 9.26 16.18 -10.96
C GLN A 62 10.09 16.85 -12.05
N ALA A 63 11.30 17.33 -11.72
CA ALA A 63 12.19 17.90 -12.72
C ALA A 63 12.62 16.86 -13.77
N GLU A 64 12.96 15.64 -13.34
CA GLU A 64 13.25 14.52 -14.26
C GLU A 64 12.02 14.16 -15.11
N GLU A 65 10.85 13.99 -14.50
CA GLU A 65 9.64 13.49 -15.16
C GLU A 65 9.20 14.35 -16.36
N THR A 66 9.44 15.67 -16.29
CA THR A 66 9.11 16.58 -17.39
C THR A 66 9.91 16.34 -18.67
N GLN A 67 11.00 15.55 -18.61
CA GLN A 67 11.97 15.42 -19.70
C GLN A 67 12.17 13.97 -20.18
N ILE A 68 11.59 12.98 -19.49
CA ILE A 68 11.98 11.58 -19.67
C ILE A 68 11.23 10.88 -20.81
N SER A 69 11.99 10.11 -21.60
CA SER A 69 11.45 9.12 -22.53
C SER A 69 10.97 7.86 -21.79
N ARG A 70 10.44 6.86 -22.51
CA ARG A 70 10.14 5.54 -21.91
C ARG A 70 11.36 4.89 -21.25
N LEU A 71 12.54 5.02 -21.86
CA LEU A 71 13.78 4.51 -21.30
C LEU A 71 14.18 5.31 -20.05
N GLY A 72 14.11 6.64 -20.13
CA GLY A 72 14.37 7.52 -18.98
C GLY A 72 13.43 7.24 -17.79
N ALA A 73 12.16 6.92 -18.06
CA ALA A 73 11.21 6.49 -17.03
C ALA A 73 11.62 5.16 -16.37
N GLN A 74 12.20 4.21 -17.12
CA GLN A 74 12.76 3.01 -16.51
C GLN A 74 13.99 3.33 -15.67
N GLU A 75 14.90 4.17 -16.15
CA GLU A 75 16.11 4.59 -15.41
C GLU A 75 15.76 5.29 -14.09
N LEU A 76 14.79 6.20 -14.12
CA LEU A 76 14.28 6.89 -12.93
C LEU A 76 13.64 5.92 -11.92
N LEU A 77 12.91 4.91 -12.39
CA LEU A 77 12.36 3.86 -11.54
C LEU A 77 13.45 2.94 -10.98
N VAL A 78 14.51 2.64 -11.75
CA VAL A 78 15.69 1.92 -11.24
C VAL A 78 16.36 2.70 -10.12
N LEU A 79 16.53 4.01 -10.29
CA LEU A 79 17.05 4.89 -9.24
C LEU A 79 16.21 4.78 -7.96
N ALA A 80 14.88 4.88 -8.06
CA ALA A 80 14.00 4.67 -6.90
C ALA A 80 14.17 3.29 -6.23
N MET A 81 14.22 2.21 -7.02
CA MET A 81 14.38 0.86 -6.46
C MET A 81 15.74 0.68 -5.79
N ASN A 82 16.80 1.31 -6.31
CA ASN A 82 18.12 1.31 -5.68
C ASN A 82 18.13 2.10 -4.36
N LEU A 83 17.53 3.29 -4.33
CA LEU A 83 17.46 4.13 -3.13
C LEU A 83 16.68 3.47 -1.99
N VAL A 84 15.57 2.80 -2.31
CA VAL A 84 14.80 2.01 -1.35
C VAL A 84 15.53 0.73 -0.94
N ASN A 85 16.57 0.32 -1.66
CA ASN A 85 17.21 -1.00 -1.56
C ASN A 85 16.20 -2.14 -1.76
N MET A 86 15.31 -1.98 -2.74
CA MET A 86 14.31 -2.99 -3.06
C MET A 86 15.00 -4.29 -3.52
N PRO A 87 14.80 -5.44 -2.85
CA PRO A 87 15.38 -6.70 -3.29
C PRO A 87 14.78 -7.14 -4.62
N GLU A 88 15.44 -8.06 -5.32
CA GLU A 88 14.85 -8.65 -6.52
C GLU A 88 13.53 -9.38 -6.22
N GLU A 89 13.45 -10.06 -5.08
CA GLU A 89 12.22 -10.68 -4.57
C GLU A 89 12.12 -10.48 -3.06
N LEU A 90 10.96 -10.03 -2.59
CA LEU A 90 10.62 -9.89 -1.17
C LEU A 90 10.63 -11.26 -0.50
N SER A 91 11.27 -11.33 0.67
CA SER A 91 11.34 -12.53 1.49
C SER A 91 10.09 -12.73 2.36
N GLY A 92 9.38 -11.64 2.65
CA GLY A 92 8.28 -11.63 3.63
C GLY A 92 8.79 -11.55 5.08
N ASN A 93 10.10 -11.35 5.29
CA ASN A 93 10.68 -11.18 6.61
C ASN A 93 10.36 -9.79 7.18
N LYS A 94 10.04 -9.74 8.48
CA LYS A 94 9.76 -8.49 9.19
C LYS A 94 10.97 -7.53 9.19
N ALA A 95 12.19 -8.02 9.40
CA ALA A 95 13.39 -7.18 9.40
C ALA A 95 13.66 -6.56 8.01
N GLU A 96 13.44 -7.31 6.93
CA GLU A 96 13.48 -6.77 5.56
C GLU A 96 12.42 -5.68 5.38
N THR A 97 11.21 -5.93 5.87
CA THR A 97 10.11 -4.95 5.84
C THR A 97 10.48 -3.67 6.58
N ASP A 98 10.97 -3.76 7.81
CA ASP A 98 11.36 -2.61 8.63
C ASP A 98 12.45 -1.78 7.93
N LEU A 99 13.44 -2.44 7.29
CA LEU A 99 14.49 -1.78 6.52
C LEU A 99 13.95 -1.05 5.29
N LEU A 100 13.01 -1.66 4.55
CA LEU A 100 12.38 -1.03 3.38
C LEU A 100 11.55 0.19 3.78
N LEU A 101 10.78 0.09 4.87
CA LEU A 101 9.97 1.20 5.38
C LEU A 101 10.84 2.37 5.85
N ALA A 102 12.00 2.10 6.47
CA ALA A 102 12.95 3.14 6.89
C ALA A 102 13.54 3.95 5.72
N ARG A 103 13.38 3.49 4.47
CA ARG A 103 13.83 4.20 3.26
C ARG A 103 12.75 5.06 2.62
N ILE A 104 11.53 5.08 3.18
CA ILE A 104 10.44 5.96 2.74
C ILE A 104 10.29 7.11 3.73
N ALA A 105 10.09 8.32 3.21
CA ALA A 105 9.97 9.50 4.06
C ALA A 105 8.77 9.39 5.03
N PRO A 106 8.96 9.65 6.34
CA PRO A 106 7.91 9.47 7.34
C PRO A 106 6.75 10.47 7.22
N ASN A 107 6.97 11.58 6.52
CA ASN A 107 5.97 12.60 6.22
C ASN A 107 5.20 12.34 4.91
N LEU A 108 5.58 11.31 4.13
CA LEU A 108 4.88 10.95 2.90
C LEU A 108 3.52 10.31 3.22
N THR A 109 2.48 11.13 3.15
CA THR A 109 1.14 10.71 3.57
C THR A 109 0.48 9.74 2.58
N PRO A 110 -0.51 8.94 3.01
CA PRO A 110 -1.21 8.02 2.12
C PRO A 110 -2.01 8.69 0.99
N HIS A 111 -2.28 10.00 1.10
CA HIS A 111 -3.01 10.78 0.10
C HIS A 111 -2.12 11.77 -0.67
N ASP A 112 -0.80 11.66 -0.51
CA ASP A 112 0.14 12.54 -1.22
C ASP A 112 0.01 12.39 -2.74
N ARG A 113 0.09 13.52 -3.46
CA ARG A 113 0.03 13.55 -4.93
C ARG A 113 1.19 12.78 -5.57
N PHE A 114 2.33 12.65 -4.87
CA PHE A 114 3.50 11.96 -5.37
C PHE A 114 3.19 10.52 -5.78
N TRP A 115 2.28 9.84 -5.08
CA TRP A 115 1.86 8.49 -5.44
C TRP A 115 1.25 8.39 -6.84
N LYS A 116 0.54 9.43 -7.29
CA LYS A 116 0.00 9.50 -8.66
C LYS A 116 1.11 9.73 -9.68
N ILE A 117 2.07 10.60 -9.36
CA ILE A 117 3.22 10.91 -10.20
C ILE A 117 4.06 9.64 -10.39
N PHE A 118 4.43 8.96 -9.31
CA PHE A 118 5.16 7.69 -9.34
C PHE A 118 4.44 6.62 -10.18
N SER A 119 3.12 6.49 -9.99
CA SER A 119 2.30 5.58 -10.82
C SER A 119 2.31 5.97 -12.29
N SER A 120 2.27 7.26 -12.61
CA SER A 120 2.35 7.78 -13.99
C SER A 120 3.68 7.39 -14.63
N THR A 121 4.79 7.62 -13.93
CA THR A 121 6.13 7.23 -14.39
C THR A 121 6.23 5.72 -14.67
N LEU A 122 5.65 4.87 -13.81
CA LEU A 122 5.57 3.43 -14.06
C LEU A 122 4.81 3.11 -15.34
N ARG A 123 3.65 3.73 -15.56
CA ARG A 123 2.83 3.51 -16.77
C ARG A 123 3.53 4.02 -18.04
N GLN A 124 4.34 5.06 -17.94
CA GLN A 124 5.16 5.56 -19.04
C GLN A 124 6.31 4.60 -19.38
N ALA A 125 6.99 4.06 -18.36
CA ALA A 125 8.06 3.08 -18.50
C ALA A 125 7.57 1.75 -19.11
N PHE A 126 6.41 1.27 -18.65
CA PHE A 126 5.83 -0.01 -19.01
C PHE A 126 4.35 0.15 -19.38
N PRO A 127 4.02 0.37 -20.66
CA PRO A 127 2.63 0.41 -21.13
C PRO A 127 1.84 -0.84 -20.72
N ALA A 128 0.52 -0.74 -20.70
CA ALA A 128 -0.31 -1.69 -19.95
C ALA A 128 -0.21 -3.16 -20.42
N ASP A 129 0.07 -3.40 -21.70
CA ASP A 129 0.25 -4.77 -22.21
C ASP A 129 1.65 -5.35 -21.96
N ASP A 130 2.59 -4.54 -21.46
CA ASP A 130 4.00 -4.86 -21.23
C ASP A 130 4.28 -5.23 -19.77
N PHE A 131 3.68 -4.53 -18.79
CA PHE A 131 4.02 -4.72 -17.37
C PHE A 131 3.70 -6.14 -16.84
N SER A 132 2.70 -6.82 -17.40
CA SER A 132 2.37 -8.21 -17.04
C SER A 132 3.09 -9.28 -17.88
N GLN A 133 4.00 -8.90 -18.78
CA GLN A 133 4.70 -9.81 -19.68
C GLN A 133 6.11 -10.11 -19.17
N ARG A 134 6.59 -11.33 -19.44
CA ARG A 134 7.93 -11.81 -19.03
C ARG A 134 9.04 -11.45 -20.05
N ASP A 135 8.99 -10.24 -20.56
CA ASP A 135 9.95 -9.66 -21.50
C ASP A 135 10.51 -8.33 -20.97
N GLY A 136 11.48 -7.75 -21.68
CA GLY A 136 12.10 -6.48 -21.28
C GLY A 136 12.79 -6.55 -19.92
N ASN A 137 12.72 -5.45 -19.16
CA ASN A 137 13.36 -5.33 -17.84
C ASN A 137 12.57 -6.07 -16.74
N GLN A 138 12.64 -7.40 -16.76
CA GLN A 138 11.89 -8.27 -15.85
C GLN A 138 12.23 -8.03 -14.38
N LYS A 139 13.51 -7.73 -14.07
CA LYS A 139 13.95 -7.40 -12.71
C LYS A 139 13.19 -6.18 -12.19
N LEU A 140 13.17 -5.08 -12.95
CA LEU A 140 12.48 -3.86 -12.56
C LEU A 140 10.95 -4.07 -12.48
N LYS A 141 10.34 -4.79 -13.44
CA LYS A 141 8.90 -5.13 -13.40
C LYS A 141 8.53 -5.87 -12.11
N ARG A 142 9.35 -6.85 -11.72
CA ARG A 142 9.19 -7.63 -10.47
C ARG A 142 9.34 -6.74 -9.24
N GLN A 143 10.41 -5.95 -9.15
CA GLN A 143 10.64 -5.02 -8.06
C GLN A 143 9.47 -4.05 -7.90
N LEU A 144 9.03 -3.39 -8.97
CA LEU A 144 7.93 -2.43 -8.93
C LEU A 144 6.61 -3.09 -8.54
N HIS A 145 6.31 -4.29 -9.06
CA HIS A 145 5.10 -5.03 -8.67
C HIS A 145 5.10 -5.30 -7.17
N GLN A 146 6.23 -5.77 -6.62
CA GLN A 146 6.33 -6.11 -5.21
C GLN A 146 6.43 -4.87 -4.32
N PHE A 147 7.01 -3.78 -4.82
CA PHE A 147 7.10 -2.50 -4.12
C PHE A 147 5.71 -1.92 -3.80
N ARG A 148 4.66 -2.27 -4.58
CA ARG A 148 3.28 -1.91 -4.23
C ARG A 148 2.87 -2.38 -2.82
N TYR A 149 3.44 -3.50 -2.36
CA TYR A 149 3.16 -4.03 -1.02
C TYR A 149 3.89 -3.24 0.06
N VAL A 150 5.10 -2.77 -0.23
CA VAL A 150 5.85 -1.85 0.62
C VAL A 150 5.10 -0.53 0.75
N ILE A 151 4.59 0.03 -0.36
CA ILE A 151 3.77 1.25 -0.36
C ILE A 151 2.53 1.05 0.52
N SER A 152 1.73 -0.01 0.30
CA SER A 152 0.53 -0.23 1.12
C SER A 152 0.83 -0.45 2.58
N CYS A 153 1.97 -1.08 2.88
CA CYS A 153 2.45 -1.28 4.23
C CYS A 153 2.81 0.05 4.89
N GLN A 154 3.59 0.89 4.20
CA GLN A 154 3.93 2.24 4.65
C GLN A 154 2.66 3.07 4.91
N GLN A 155 1.66 2.98 4.04
CA GLN A 155 0.42 3.74 4.19
C GLN A 155 -0.39 3.30 5.40
N ALA A 156 -0.46 2.00 5.69
CA ALA A 156 -1.10 1.47 6.89
C ALA A 156 -0.34 1.86 8.16
N GLN A 157 0.99 1.73 8.13
CA GLN A 157 1.84 2.10 9.27
C GLN A 157 1.78 3.61 9.54
N TRP A 158 1.76 4.44 8.51
CA TRP A 158 1.57 5.88 8.67
C TRP A 158 0.25 6.22 9.37
N VAL A 159 -0.85 5.54 9.02
CA VAL A 159 -2.12 5.73 9.75
C VAL A 159 -1.98 5.30 11.21
N ARG A 160 -1.26 4.21 11.49
CA ARG A 160 -1.02 3.76 12.87
C ARG A 160 -0.21 4.78 13.66
N ASP A 161 0.91 5.23 13.13
CA ASP A 161 1.84 6.10 13.81
C ASP A 161 1.23 7.48 14.15
N TYR A 162 0.40 8.02 13.24
CA TYR A 162 -0.15 9.37 13.38
C TYR A 162 -1.56 9.41 13.99
N TYR A 163 -2.34 8.34 13.89
CA TYR A 163 -3.76 8.35 14.29
C TYR A 163 -4.16 7.25 15.28
N ARG A 164 -3.35 6.20 15.49
CA ARG A 164 -3.69 5.14 16.44
C ARG A 164 -3.18 5.50 17.83
N GLN A 165 -4.13 5.69 18.74
CA GLN A 165 -3.82 5.81 20.16
C GLN A 165 -3.83 4.43 20.81
N THR A 166 -3.19 4.30 21.98
CA THR A 166 -3.21 3.04 22.73
C THR A 166 -4.64 2.56 22.97
N GLY A 167 -4.92 1.30 22.65
CA GLY A 167 -6.25 0.70 22.77
C GLY A 167 -7.21 0.99 21.61
N MET A 168 -6.79 1.73 20.58
CA MET A 168 -7.52 1.85 19.32
C MET A 168 -7.25 0.66 18.40
N THR A 169 -8.26 0.28 17.61
CA THR A 169 -8.10 -0.64 16.49
C THR A 169 -7.57 0.08 15.25
N ASP A 170 -7.08 -0.66 14.26
CA ASP A 170 -6.65 -0.07 12.98
C ASP A 170 -7.83 0.59 12.26
N ALA A 171 -9.05 0.04 12.37
CA ALA A 171 -10.24 0.68 11.81
C ALA A 171 -10.54 2.04 12.45
N GLU A 172 -10.32 2.20 13.76
CA GLU A 172 -10.53 3.47 14.47
C GLU A 172 -9.44 4.50 14.14
N ALA A 173 -8.19 4.06 13.98
CA ALA A 173 -7.11 4.89 13.47
C ALA A 173 -7.43 5.37 12.06
N LEU A 174 -7.87 4.47 11.17
CA LEU A 174 -8.30 4.81 9.81
C LEU A 174 -9.46 5.80 9.81
N VAL A 175 -10.46 5.62 10.67
CA VAL A 175 -11.56 6.58 10.81
C VAL A 175 -11.07 7.95 11.27
N SER A 176 -10.14 7.99 12.22
CA SER A 176 -9.57 9.25 12.72
C SER A 176 -8.79 9.98 11.63
N TYR A 177 -8.02 9.24 10.83
CA TYR A 177 -7.34 9.76 9.64
C TYR A 177 -8.33 10.33 8.62
N LEU A 178 -9.34 9.56 8.20
CA LEU A 178 -10.33 10.02 7.23
C LEU A 178 -11.12 11.25 7.71
N LYS A 179 -11.31 11.41 9.02
CA LYS A 179 -11.94 12.59 9.62
C LYS A 179 -11.06 13.82 9.62
N ALA A 180 -9.74 13.66 9.75
CA ALA A 180 -8.80 14.77 9.69
C ALA A 180 -8.73 15.37 8.27
N PHE A 181 -9.08 14.60 7.25
CA PHE A 181 -9.10 15.03 5.84
C PHE A 181 -10.50 14.88 5.22
N PRO A 182 -11.49 15.70 5.61
CA PRO A 182 -12.87 15.54 5.15
C PRO A 182 -13.06 15.75 3.65
N ALA A 183 -12.14 16.46 2.99
CA ALA A 183 -12.13 16.66 1.54
C ALA A 183 -11.53 15.48 0.75
N LEU A 184 -10.93 14.50 1.44
CA LEU A 184 -10.26 13.38 0.80
C LEU A 184 -11.28 12.44 0.14
N PRO A 185 -11.19 12.18 -1.18
CA PRO A 185 -12.11 11.27 -1.84
C PRO A 185 -11.76 9.83 -1.48
N TYR A 186 -12.63 9.18 -0.70
CA TYR A 186 -12.58 7.75 -0.44
C TYR A 186 -13.90 7.07 -0.76
N ASN A 187 -13.87 5.77 -1.09
CA ASN A 187 -15.07 5.01 -1.36
C ASN A 187 -14.95 3.53 -0.99
N PHE A 188 -16.11 2.87 -0.97
CA PHE A 188 -16.28 1.44 -0.72
C PHE A 188 -16.90 0.74 -1.95
N GLN A 189 -16.83 1.37 -3.13
CA GLN A 189 -17.53 0.90 -4.33
C GLN A 189 -16.78 -0.24 -5.00
N GLU A 190 -15.45 -0.22 -4.94
CA GLU A 190 -14.62 -1.29 -5.46
C GLU A 190 -14.84 -2.60 -4.68
N SER A 191 -14.93 -3.70 -5.42
CA SER A 191 -15.35 -4.97 -4.85
C SER A 191 -14.29 -5.59 -3.95
N SER A 192 -14.63 -5.86 -2.68
CA SER A 192 -13.75 -6.60 -1.75
C SER A 192 -13.66 -8.10 -2.04
N ARG A 193 -14.31 -8.60 -3.10
CA ARG A 193 -14.39 -10.02 -3.47
C ARG A 193 -13.01 -10.70 -3.54
N LEU A 194 -12.03 -10.02 -4.13
CA LEU A 194 -10.69 -10.59 -4.31
C LEU A 194 -9.90 -10.74 -3.00
N HIS A 195 -10.29 -9.99 -1.97
CA HIS A 195 -9.72 -10.03 -0.62
C HIS A 195 -10.50 -10.97 0.32
N ASN A 196 -11.38 -11.83 -0.22
CA ASN A 196 -12.13 -12.78 0.58
C ASN A 196 -11.86 -14.22 0.13
N LYS A 197 -10.59 -14.61 0.05
CA LYS A 197 -10.19 -15.95 -0.38
C LYS A 197 -10.40 -16.98 0.72
N ALA A 198 -10.79 -18.19 0.32
CA ALA A 198 -10.93 -19.37 1.16
C ALA A 198 -10.61 -20.64 0.37
N TYR A 199 -10.24 -21.71 1.05
CA TYR A 199 -10.17 -23.04 0.48
C TYR A 199 -11.56 -23.67 0.62
N ILE A 200 -12.07 -24.24 -0.45
CA ILE A 200 -13.33 -24.97 -0.41
C ILE A 200 -13.02 -26.46 -0.38
N ASP A 201 -13.26 -27.07 0.77
CA ASP A 201 -13.15 -28.51 0.90
C ASP A 201 -14.23 -29.17 0.05
N LYS A 202 -13.81 -30.04 -0.87
CA LYS A 202 -14.72 -30.72 -1.79
C LYS A 202 -15.60 -31.77 -1.10
N MET A 203 -15.11 -32.35 0.00
CA MET A 203 -15.83 -33.40 0.72
C MET A 203 -16.95 -32.81 1.57
N SER A 204 -16.64 -31.80 2.40
CA SER A 204 -17.62 -31.17 3.28
C SER A 204 -18.37 -29.99 2.65
N SER A 205 -17.94 -29.50 1.48
CA SER A 205 -18.41 -28.24 0.87
C SER A 205 -18.27 -27.01 1.80
N GLN A 206 -17.39 -27.09 2.80
CA GLN A 206 -17.14 -25.99 3.73
C GLN A 206 -15.98 -25.11 3.27
N ALA A 207 -16.11 -23.80 3.53
CA ALA A 207 -15.00 -22.87 3.39
C ALA A 207 -14.09 -22.95 4.62
N ILE A 208 -12.80 -23.15 4.38
CA ILE A 208 -11.70 -23.01 5.33
C ILE A 208 -10.99 -21.71 5.00
N TYR A 209 -11.03 -20.77 5.92
CA TYR A 209 -10.43 -19.46 5.75
C TYR A 209 -8.98 -19.45 6.25
N PRO A 210 -8.15 -18.51 5.76
CA PRO A 210 -6.85 -18.23 6.36
C PRO A 210 -6.93 -18.10 7.88
N ASP A 211 -5.86 -18.49 8.58
CA ASP A 211 -5.76 -18.50 10.04
C ASP A 211 -6.80 -19.39 10.75
N GLY A 212 -7.46 -20.30 10.01
CA GLY A 212 -8.48 -21.20 10.57
C GLY A 212 -9.77 -20.50 11.00
N GLN A 213 -10.02 -19.27 10.53
CA GLN A 213 -11.18 -18.49 10.96
C GLN A 213 -12.49 -19.16 10.58
N ALA A 214 -13.50 -19.07 11.46
CA ALA A 214 -14.83 -19.60 11.19
C ALA A 214 -15.55 -18.83 10.07
N SER A 215 -15.25 -17.54 9.87
CA SER A 215 -15.79 -16.70 8.80
C SER A 215 -14.77 -15.66 8.39
N GLN A 216 -14.98 -15.01 7.24
CA GLN A 216 -14.17 -13.87 6.81
C GLN A 216 -15.04 -12.92 6.00
N ALA A 217 -14.94 -11.63 6.31
CA ALA A 217 -15.64 -10.56 5.62
C ALA A 217 -14.74 -9.31 5.53
N ASN A 218 -13.63 -9.45 4.81
CA ASN A 218 -12.69 -8.35 4.64
C ASN A 218 -13.31 -7.26 3.76
N ILE A 219 -13.13 -5.99 4.16
CA ILE A 219 -13.63 -4.82 3.44
C ILE A 219 -12.50 -4.04 2.79
N LYS A 220 -12.81 -3.40 1.65
CA LYS A 220 -11.88 -2.55 0.91
C LYS A 220 -12.32 -1.09 1.04
N ILE A 221 -11.36 -0.24 1.40
CA ILE A 221 -11.50 1.22 1.41
C ILE A 221 -10.45 1.76 0.45
N LEU A 222 -10.88 2.59 -0.50
CA LEU A 222 -10.01 3.10 -1.56
C LEU A 222 -10.01 4.61 -1.57
N ILE A 223 -8.83 5.21 -1.39
CA ILE A 223 -8.58 6.64 -1.49
C ILE A 223 -8.05 6.93 -2.89
N ASP A 224 -8.75 7.80 -3.61
CA ASP A 224 -8.33 8.32 -4.90
C ASP A 224 -7.84 7.26 -5.92
N PHE A 225 -8.48 6.08 -5.86
CA PHE A 225 -8.16 4.89 -6.65
C PHE A 225 -6.79 4.21 -6.41
N HIS A 226 -5.81 4.92 -5.87
CA HIS A 226 -4.43 4.43 -5.72
C HIS A 226 -4.16 3.75 -4.37
N THR A 227 -4.60 4.39 -3.28
CA THR A 227 -4.31 3.95 -1.91
C THR A 227 -5.41 3.04 -1.41
N GLU A 228 -5.06 1.77 -1.21
CA GLU A 228 -5.98 0.71 -0.78
C GLU A 228 -5.73 0.34 0.68
N PHE A 229 -6.79 0.35 1.49
CA PHE A 229 -6.79 -0.28 2.81
C PHE A 229 -7.74 -1.47 2.78
N ILE A 230 -7.27 -2.60 3.32
CA ILE A 230 -8.08 -3.78 3.57
C ILE A 230 -8.18 -3.95 5.08
N LEU A 231 -9.40 -4.00 5.60
CA LEU A 231 -9.67 -4.33 6.99
C LEU A 231 -10.33 -5.70 7.09
N ASP A 232 -9.91 -6.48 8.07
CA ASP A 232 -10.61 -7.72 8.42
C ASP A 232 -11.83 -7.45 9.33
N GLN A 233 -12.55 -8.53 9.67
CA GLN A 233 -13.71 -8.45 10.55
C GLN A 233 -13.37 -8.11 12.01
N ALA A 234 -12.08 -8.19 12.39
CA ALA A 234 -11.55 -7.85 13.71
C ALA A 234 -11.01 -6.41 13.78
N ASP A 235 -11.24 -5.61 12.73
CA ASP A 235 -10.80 -4.21 12.63
C ASP A 235 -9.27 -4.03 12.54
N CYS A 236 -8.54 -5.05 12.06
CA CYS A 236 -7.10 -4.99 11.79
C CYS A 236 -6.82 -4.71 10.31
N PHE A 237 -5.76 -3.95 10.01
CA PHE A 237 -5.25 -3.85 8.64
C PHE A 237 -4.73 -5.22 8.17
N LEU A 238 -4.94 -5.50 6.89
CA LEU A 238 -4.37 -6.65 6.22
C LEU A 238 -3.31 -6.17 5.23
N ASN A 239 -2.05 -6.30 5.61
CA ASN A 239 -0.90 -6.04 4.73
C ASN A 239 -0.12 -7.36 4.49
N ILE A 240 0.46 -7.49 3.31
CA ILE A 240 1.18 -8.72 2.90
C ILE A 240 2.51 -8.86 3.64
N ILE A 241 3.13 -7.73 3.99
CA ILE A 241 4.39 -7.62 4.72
C ILE A 241 4.20 -6.63 5.88
N ASP A 242 3.30 -6.94 6.82
CA ASP A 242 2.97 -6.04 7.93
C ASP A 242 4.12 -5.99 8.98
N PRO A 243 4.68 -4.81 9.33
CA PRO A 243 5.73 -4.67 10.34
C PRO A 243 5.24 -5.00 11.74
N GLU A 244 3.93 -5.02 11.99
CA GLU A 244 3.35 -5.47 13.27
C GLU A 244 3.02 -6.96 13.28
N GLY A 245 3.31 -7.67 12.18
CA GLY A 245 3.13 -9.11 12.01
C GLY A 245 2.03 -9.45 11.01
N ALA A 246 2.39 -10.12 9.92
CA ALA A 246 1.43 -10.54 8.90
C ALA A 246 0.74 -11.86 9.28
N SER A 247 -0.59 -11.84 9.39
CA SER A 247 -1.40 -13.06 9.48
C SER A 247 -1.48 -13.78 8.12
N GLN A 248 -1.93 -15.04 8.09
CA GLN A 248 -2.17 -15.72 6.82
C GLN A 248 -3.24 -14.98 6.01
N ASN A 249 -4.25 -14.40 6.66
CA ASN A 249 -5.23 -13.53 6.02
C ASN A 249 -4.56 -12.29 5.40
N GLY A 250 -3.61 -11.66 6.11
CA GLY A 250 -2.79 -10.56 5.59
C GLY A 250 -2.01 -10.93 4.33
N ILE A 251 -1.30 -12.06 4.34
CA ILE A 251 -0.50 -12.52 3.19
C ILE A 251 -1.40 -12.86 1.98
N VAL A 252 -2.53 -13.53 2.21
CA VAL A 252 -3.42 -14.04 1.15
C VAL A 252 -4.37 -12.98 0.60
N ASN A 253 -4.87 -12.09 1.46
CA ASN A 253 -5.93 -11.13 1.15
C ASN A 253 -5.51 -9.66 1.33
N GLY A 254 -4.26 -9.40 1.71
CA GLY A 254 -3.80 -8.06 2.04
C GLY A 254 -3.89 -7.04 0.91
N ALA A 255 -3.81 -5.79 1.34
CA ALA A 255 -3.86 -4.60 0.51
C ALA A 255 -2.67 -4.51 -0.43
N SER A 256 -2.90 -3.83 -1.54
CA SER A 256 -1.83 -3.50 -2.48
C SER A 256 -2.11 -2.18 -3.20
N PHE A 257 -1.06 -1.38 -3.39
CA PHE A 257 -1.18 -0.09 -4.05
C PHE A 257 -1.51 -0.29 -5.53
N ASN A 258 -2.39 0.56 -6.07
CA ASN A 258 -2.79 0.47 -7.48
C ASN A 258 -1.94 1.42 -8.33
N TYR A 259 -1.23 0.87 -9.31
CA TYR A 259 -0.57 1.67 -10.35
C TYR A 259 -1.52 2.00 -11.49
N GLY A 260 -2.55 1.20 -11.72
CA GLY A 260 -3.54 1.44 -12.74
C GLY A 260 -4.43 2.63 -12.42
N GLU A 261 -5.03 3.20 -13.46
CA GLU A 261 -6.08 4.19 -13.33
C GLU A 261 -7.46 3.53 -13.25
N ARG A 262 -8.42 4.26 -12.69
CA ARG A 262 -9.81 3.85 -12.69
C ARG A 262 -10.28 3.63 -14.12
N ASN A 263 -10.85 2.46 -14.38
CA ASN A 263 -11.35 2.14 -15.73
C ASN A 263 -12.39 3.19 -16.15
N ARG A 264 -12.15 3.83 -17.29
CA ARG A 264 -13.03 4.81 -17.95
C ARG A 264 -13.24 4.36 -19.41
N PRO A 265 -14.23 4.90 -20.15
CA PRO A 265 -14.47 4.52 -21.54
C PRO A 265 -13.21 4.57 -22.44
N VAL A 266 -12.32 5.52 -22.18
CA VAL A 266 -11.03 5.73 -22.89
C VAL A 266 -9.87 4.88 -22.37
N ASN A 267 -10.03 4.22 -21.21
CA ASN A 267 -8.99 3.42 -20.57
C ASN A 267 -9.66 2.25 -19.82
N GLN A 268 -10.21 1.29 -20.57
CA GLN A 268 -11.12 0.28 -20.01
C GLN A 268 -10.40 -0.81 -19.19
N ALA A 269 -9.08 -0.89 -19.25
CA ALA A 269 -8.34 -2.04 -18.73
C ALA A 269 -7.09 -1.69 -17.90
N SER A 270 -6.80 -0.41 -17.60
CA SER A 270 -5.58 -0.04 -16.86
C SER A 270 -5.48 -0.76 -15.52
N HIS A 271 -6.50 -0.66 -14.67
CA HIS A 271 -6.49 -1.36 -13.38
C HIS A 271 -6.32 -2.88 -13.53
N THR A 272 -7.04 -3.48 -14.49
CA THR A 272 -6.94 -4.92 -14.74
C THR A 272 -5.52 -5.33 -15.13
N ARG A 273 -4.86 -4.54 -15.98
CA ARG A 273 -3.55 -4.86 -16.54
C ARG A 273 -2.42 -4.61 -15.55
N TYR A 274 -2.43 -3.49 -14.83
CA TYR A 274 -1.38 -3.16 -13.88
C TYR A 274 -1.53 -3.86 -12.52
N ASP A 275 -2.75 -4.11 -12.06
CA ASP A 275 -2.98 -4.50 -10.66
C ASP A 275 -3.63 -5.89 -10.51
N VAL A 276 -4.49 -6.31 -11.45
CA VAL A 276 -5.22 -7.58 -11.31
C VAL A 276 -4.49 -8.77 -11.95
N LYS A 277 -3.81 -8.56 -13.08
CA LYS A 277 -3.11 -9.64 -13.82
C LYS A 277 -1.67 -9.88 -13.34
N THR A 278 -0.98 -8.81 -12.94
CA THR A 278 0.42 -8.85 -12.50
C THR A 278 0.72 -9.77 -11.32
N PRO A 279 -0.19 -10.00 -10.34
CA PRO A 279 0.09 -10.94 -9.27
C PRO A 279 0.40 -12.36 -9.74
N ALA A 280 -0.25 -12.81 -10.83
CA ALA A 280 0.00 -14.15 -11.37
C ALA A 280 1.42 -14.34 -11.92
N VAL A 281 2.15 -13.24 -12.17
CA VAL A 281 3.47 -13.23 -12.81
C VAL A 281 4.56 -12.88 -11.82
N TRP A 282 4.32 -11.85 -11.00
CA TRP A 282 5.36 -11.17 -10.23
C TRP A 282 5.22 -11.29 -8.71
N ASP A 283 4.19 -11.97 -8.19
CA ASP A 283 4.04 -12.19 -6.74
C ASP A 283 5.26 -12.89 -6.14
N PRO A 284 5.70 -12.44 -4.94
CA PRO A 284 6.83 -13.04 -4.28
C PRO A 284 6.52 -14.49 -3.90
N HIS A 285 7.54 -15.33 -3.91
CA HIS A 285 7.43 -16.76 -3.65
C HIS A 285 6.69 -17.08 -2.33
N PHE A 286 6.99 -16.40 -1.22
CA PHE A 286 6.34 -16.68 0.07
C PHE A 286 4.82 -16.49 0.01
N ARG A 287 4.35 -15.46 -0.71
CA ARG A 287 2.92 -15.19 -0.90
C ARG A 287 2.27 -16.26 -1.76
N ARG A 288 2.94 -16.68 -2.84
CA ARG A 288 2.46 -17.77 -3.70
C ARG A 288 2.28 -19.07 -2.90
N LEU A 289 3.26 -19.42 -2.06
CA LEU A 289 3.16 -20.58 -1.16
C LEU A 289 1.99 -20.46 -0.18
N ALA A 290 1.82 -19.29 0.45
CA ALA A 290 0.71 -19.05 1.36
C ALA A 290 -0.66 -19.19 0.67
N ILE A 291 -0.78 -18.77 -0.59
CA ILE A 291 -1.99 -18.93 -1.41
C ILE A 291 -2.21 -20.40 -1.81
N GLU A 292 -1.14 -21.12 -2.19
CA GLU A 292 -1.22 -22.54 -2.55
C GLU A 292 -1.59 -23.43 -1.34
N ASN A 293 -1.22 -23.02 -0.13
CA ASN A 293 -1.68 -23.60 1.14
C ASN A 293 -1.55 -25.13 1.16
N GLY A 294 -0.36 -25.65 0.81
CA GLY A 294 -0.09 -27.08 0.79
C GLY A 294 -1.00 -27.89 -0.15
N GLY A 295 -1.40 -27.30 -1.29
CA GLY A 295 -2.33 -27.91 -2.25
C GLY A 295 -3.81 -27.63 -1.96
N ARG A 296 -4.12 -27.00 -0.81
CA ARG A 296 -5.47 -26.53 -0.44
C ARG A 296 -5.64 -25.06 -0.83
N LYS A 297 -5.43 -24.77 -2.11
CA LYS A 297 -5.33 -23.41 -2.66
C LYS A 297 -6.50 -22.51 -2.24
N PHE A 298 -6.18 -21.35 -1.67
CA PHE A 298 -7.13 -20.30 -1.38
C PHE A 298 -7.61 -19.62 -2.67
N LYS A 299 -8.93 -19.53 -2.85
CA LYS A 299 -9.55 -18.91 -4.04
C LYS A 299 -10.58 -17.86 -3.61
N SER A 300 -10.70 -16.80 -4.39
CA SER A 300 -11.77 -15.81 -4.20
C SER A 300 -13.10 -16.38 -4.70
N PRO A 301 -14.23 -15.99 -4.11
CA PRO A 301 -15.55 -16.34 -4.65
C PRO A 301 -15.73 -15.77 -6.07
N GLN A 302 -16.49 -16.46 -6.92
CA GLN A 302 -16.77 -16.04 -8.29
C GLN A 302 -17.70 -14.82 -8.31
N ASN A 303 -17.57 -13.93 -9.29
CA ASN A 303 -18.45 -12.75 -9.40
C ASN A 303 -19.82 -13.08 -10.02
N ASN A 304 -20.53 -14.03 -9.43
CA ASN A 304 -21.83 -14.49 -9.92
C ASN A 304 -22.74 -14.92 -8.75
N ARG A 305 -23.92 -15.47 -9.09
CA ARG A 305 -24.89 -16.06 -8.16
C ARG A 305 -24.85 -17.60 -8.15
N GLY A 306 -23.82 -18.21 -8.75
CA GLY A 306 -23.68 -19.66 -8.85
C GLY A 306 -23.20 -20.33 -7.55
N PRO A 307 -22.87 -21.63 -7.61
CA PRO A 307 -22.48 -22.43 -6.44
C PRO A 307 -21.25 -21.91 -5.70
N LEU A 308 -20.29 -21.29 -6.40
CA LEU A 308 -19.10 -20.64 -5.80
C LEU A 308 -19.23 -19.10 -5.80
N GLY A 309 -20.45 -18.60 -5.97
CA GLY A 309 -20.72 -17.19 -6.24
C GLY A 309 -20.65 -16.31 -5.01
N TYR A 310 -20.05 -15.13 -5.16
CA TYR A 310 -19.97 -14.07 -4.16
C TYR A 310 -21.35 -13.52 -3.76
N ARG A 311 -22.32 -13.58 -4.68
CA ARG A 311 -23.69 -13.08 -4.49
C ARG A 311 -24.66 -14.19 -4.06
N SER A 312 -24.21 -15.44 -3.97
CA SER A 312 -25.06 -16.59 -3.62
C SER A 312 -25.09 -16.83 -2.11
N ALA A 313 -26.29 -16.98 -1.55
CA ALA A 313 -26.48 -17.38 -0.15
C ALA A 313 -26.30 -18.90 0.07
N LYS A 314 -26.20 -19.67 -1.03
CA LYS A 314 -25.97 -21.12 -1.02
C LYS A 314 -24.50 -21.49 -1.25
N SER A 315 -23.65 -20.49 -1.45
CA SER A 315 -22.23 -20.68 -1.71
C SER A 315 -21.49 -21.10 -0.43
N PRO A 316 -20.42 -21.92 -0.51
CA PRO A 316 -19.57 -22.25 0.64
C PRO A 316 -19.03 -21.03 1.40
N TYR A 317 -18.94 -19.88 0.74
CA TYR A 317 -18.52 -18.60 1.34
C TYR A 317 -19.65 -17.91 2.12
N ALA A 318 -20.88 -18.42 2.05
CA ALA A 318 -22.03 -17.85 2.76
C ALA A 318 -22.03 -18.28 4.23
N ARG A 319 -22.47 -17.38 5.10
CA ARG A 319 -22.62 -17.64 6.54
C ARG A 319 -23.96 -17.12 7.02
N LYS A 320 -24.62 -17.90 7.88
CA LYS A 320 -25.93 -17.57 8.48
C LYS A 320 -26.96 -17.13 7.41
N GLY A 321 -27.02 -17.85 6.29
CA GLY A 321 -27.92 -17.56 5.16
C GLY A 321 -27.60 -16.27 4.37
N ARG A 322 -26.45 -15.63 4.62
CA ARG A 322 -26.01 -14.41 3.94
C ARG A 322 -24.85 -14.71 2.99
N SER A 323 -24.99 -14.29 1.74
CA SER A 323 -23.88 -14.34 0.77
C SER A 323 -22.67 -13.55 1.26
N ALA A 324 -21.47 -13.89 0.78
CA ALA A 324 -20.25 -13.15 1.10
C ALA A 324 -20.38 -11.65 0.78
N GLN A 325 -21.07 -11.28 -0.31
CA GLN A 325 -21.38 -9.88 -0.59
C GLN A 325 -22.22 -9.20 0.50
N LYS A 326 -23.23 -9.89 1.04
CA LYS A 326 -24.06 -9.32 2.12
C LYS A 326 -23.28 -9.19 3.42
N GLN A 327 -22.36 -10.12 3.70
CA GLN A 327 -21.46 -10.05 4.85
C GLN A 327 -20.53 -8.82 4.72
N VAL A 328 -19.84 -8.66 3.59
CA VAL A 328 -19.00 -7.47 3.31
C VAL A 328 -19.79 -6.16 3.41
N LYS A 329 -21.03 -6.12 2.89
CA LYS A 329 -21.90 -4.93 3.03
C LYS A 329 -22.24 -4.61 4.48
N ALA A 330 -22.41 -5.63 5.33
CA ALA A 330 -22.66 -5.44 6.76
C ALA A 330 -21.42 -4.86 7.46
N GLU A 331 -20.22 -5.34 7.12
CA GLU A 331 -18.97 -4.80 7.66
C GLU A 331 -18.71 -3.37 7.18
N ILE A 332 -18.98 -3.04 5.90
CA ILE A 332 -18.94 -1.66 5.42
C ILE A 332 -19.93 -0.77 6.20
N ALA A 333 -21.14 -1.27 6.49
CA ALA A 333 -22.11 -0.52 7.30
C ALA A 333 -21.63 -0.32 8.74
N ARG A 334 -20.94 -1.31 9.33
CA ARG A 334 -20.30 -1.21 10.66
C ARG A 334 -19.22 -0.12 10.64
N PHE A 335 -18.34 -0.13 9.66
CA PHE A 335 -17.31 0.89 9.49
C PHE A 335 -17.91 2.29 9.27
N LYS A 336 -18.96 2.42 8.46
CA LYS A 336 -19.68 3.71 8.28
C LYS A 336 -20.31 4.23 9.57
N LYS A 337 -20.82 3.34 10.43
CA LYS A 337 -21.28 3.76 11.77
C LYS A 337 -20.11 4.30 12.61
N LEU A 338 -18.92 3.71 12.51
CA LEU A 338 -17.72 4.21 13.17
C LEU A 338 -17.30 5.59 12.65
N LEU A 339 -17.36 5.81 11.33
CA LEU A 339 -17.17 7.13 10.71
C LEU A 339 -18.13 8.18 11.28
N ASN A 340 -19.39 7.84 11.53
CA ASN A 340 -20.36 8.79 12.07
C ASN A 340 -20.22 9.06 13.58
N ARG A 341 -19.37 8.34 14.32
CA ARG A 341 -19.17 8.58 15.76
C ARG A 341 -18.35 9.85 16.01
N PRO A 342 -18.70 10.71 16.97
CA PRO A 342 -17.81 11.80 17.42
C PRO A 342 -16.42 11.30 17.80
N SER A 343 -15.36 12.04 17.44
CA SER A 343 -13.97 11.66 17.72
C SER A 343 -13.68 11.49 19.22
N ILE A 344 -14.35 12.27 20.08
CA ILE A 344 -14.23 12.13 21.52
C ILE A 344 -14.67 10.74 22.01
N LEU A 345 -15.74 10.19 21.43
CA LEU A 345 -16.23 8.87 21.80
C LEU A 345 -15.28 7.76 21.35
N LEU A 346 -14.62 7.89 20.19
CA LEU A 346 -13.61 6.93 19.74
C LEU A 346 -12.47 6.83 20.76
N ARG A 347 -12.00 7.97 21.27
CA ARG A 347 -10.95 8.04 22.29
C ARG A 347 -11.41 7.47 23.64
N SER A 348 -12.62 7.80 24.08
CA SER A 348 -13.18 7.26 25.33
C SER A 348 -13.30 5.74 25.31
N TRP A 349 -13.74 5.16 24.19
CA TRP A 349 -13.83 3.70 24.03
C TRP A 349 -12.44 3.02 24.03
N ALA A 350 -11.44 3.64 23.41
CA ALA A 350 -10.06 3.13 23.45
C ALA A 350 -9.51 3.10 24.88
N TRP A 351 -9.70 4.18 25.64
CA TRP A 351 -9.30 4.25 27.05
C TRP A 351 -10.00 3.19 27.90
N PHE A 352 -11.31 2.98 27.69
CA PHE A 352 -12.06 1.95 28.38
C PHE A 352 -11.53 0.53 28.07
N ARG A 353 -11.24 0.21 26.80
CA ARG A 353 -10.63 -1.08 26.44
C ARG A 353 -9.27 -1.27 27.09
N GLN A 354 -8.44 -0.24 27.11
CA GLN A 354 -7.13 -0.28 27.76
C GLN A 354 -7.25 -0.55 29.26
N PHE A 355 -8.18 0.13 29.95
CA PHE A 355 -8.44 -0.08 31.37
C PHE A 355 -8.82 -1.54 31.66
N TRP A 356 -9.76 -2.10 30.90
CA TRP A 356 -10.18 -3.50 31.07
C TRP A 356 -9.08 -4.51 30.77
N GLN A 357 -8.26 -4.27 29.74
CA GLN A 357 -7.13 -5.14 29.42
C GLN A 357 -6.12 -5.19 30.58
N LYS A 358 -5.79 -4.04 31.18
CA LYS A 358 -4.90 -3.98 32.35
C LYS A 358 -5.52 -4.67 33.57
N PHE A 359 -6.81 -4.43 33.82
CA PHE A 359 -7.52 -5.00 34.97
C PHE A 359 -7.59 -6.53 34.93
N PHE A 360 -7.80 -7.13 33.75
CA PHE A 360 -7.80 -8.58 33.60
C PHE A 360 -6.41 -9.21 33.44
N ALA A 361 -5.44 -8.49 32.89
CA ALA A 361 -4.05 -8.96 32.86
C ALA A 361 -3.48 -9.13 34.28
N GLN A 362 -3.86 -8.25 35.22
CA GLN A 362 -3.50 -8.37 36.63
C GLN A 362 -4.15 -9.55 37.35
N LYS A 363 -5.33 -10.00 36.93
CA LYS A 363 -6.04 -11.14 37.56
C LYS A 363 -5.54 -12.52 37.13
N ASN A 364 -4.69 -12.59 36.10
CA ASN A 364 -4.10 -13.85 35.63
C ASN A 364 -2.65 -14.04 36.12
N THR A 365 -2.17 -13.16 37.00
CA THR A 365 -0.84 -13.20 37.62
C THR A 365 -0.86 -13.38 39.14
N ASP A 366 -2.06 -13.55 39.72
CA ASP A 366 -2.31 -13.98 41.10
C ASP A 366 -2.95 -15.37 41.08
#